data_AF-A0A2K2AKE0-F1
#
_entry.id   AF-A0A2K2AKE0-F1
#
_cell.length_a   1.000
_cell.length_b   1.000
_cell.length_c   1.000
_cell.angle_alpha   90.00
_cell.angle_beta   90.00
_cell.angle_gamma   90.00
#
_symmetry.space_group_name_H-M   'P 1'
#
loop_
_entity.id
_entity.type
_entity.pdbx_description
1 polymer ?
#
loop_
_entity_poly.entity_id
_entity_poly.type
_entity_poly.pdbx_seq_one_letter_code
_entity_poly.pdbx_strand_id
1 'polypeptide(L)'
;MESETASSADEQVSGGGGGGGGGGASAGADTRGKHRILAELKRVEQEMKFLEEELEELEKTDNVSTVCEELLRNVENIPDPLLSLTNGPANPLWDRWFEGPQKSQGCVCRIL
;
A
#
# COMPACT_ATOMS: atom_id res chain seq x y z
N MET A 1 -35.41 27.18 4.55
CA MET A 1 -36.15 27.68 3.37
C MET A 1 -35.36 27.28 2.14
N GLU A 2 -35.78 26.16 1.57
CA GLU A 2 -35.96 25.89 0.13
C GLU A 2 -34.97 26.49 -0.85
N SER A 3 -34.21 25.62 -1.51
CA SER A 3 -33.76 25.84 -2.88
C SER A 3 -33.75 24.49 -3.58
N GLU A 4 -34.93 24.18 -4.09
CA GLU A 4 -35.20 23.18 -5.09
C GLU A 4 -35.08 23.85 -6.46
N THR A 5 -34.20 23.35 -7.34
CA THR A 5 -34.41 23.44 -8.79
C THR A 5 -33.97 22.13 -9.42
N ALA A 6 -34.96 21.42 -9.93
CA ALA A 6 -34.84 20.19 -10.70
C ALA A 6 -34.04 20.39 -11.99
N SER A 7 -33.28 19.36 -12.40
CA SER A 7 -33.03 19.14 -13.81
C SER A 7 -33.10 17.65 -14.09
N SER A 8 -34.21 17.30 -14.73
CA SER A 8 -34.61 15.99 -15.23
C SER A 8 -33.94 15.77 -16.59
N ALA A 9 -33.34 14.60 -16.79
CA ALA A 9 -33.00 14.09 -18.10
C ALA A 9 -33.30 12.58 -18.12
N ASP A 10 -34.58 12.26 -18.22
CA ASP A 10 -35.06 10.94 -18.64
C ASP A 10 -34.83 10.84 -20.16
N GLU A 11 -33.74 10.20 -20.59
CA GLU A 11 -33.58 9.80 -21.99
C GLU A 11 -34.33 8.48 -22.23
N GLN A 12 -35.67 8.57 -22.28
CA GLN A 12 -36.47 7.59 -23.00
C GLN A 12 -36.44 7.93 -24.48
N VAL A 13 -35.65 7.17 -25.25
CA VAL A 13 -35.87 7.03 -26.70
C VAL A 13 -36.44 5.63 -26.97
N SER A 14 -37.75 5.51 -26.86
CA SER A 14 -38.52 4.37 -27.39
C SER A 14 -38.92 4.69 -28.84
N GLY A 15 -37.97 4.56 -29.75
CA GLY A 15 -38.21 4.60 -31.19
C GLY A 15 -38.68 3.23 -31.70
N GLY A 16 -39.98 2.96 -31.62
CA GLY A 16 -40.60 1.84 -32.34
C GLY A 16 -41.01 2.28 -33.75
N GLY A 17 -40.55 1.57 -34.80
CA GLY A 17 -41.03 1.81 -36.16
C GLY A 17 -40.25 1.17 -37.33
N GLY A 18 -40.21 -0.16 -37.38
CA GLY A 18 -40.31 -0.99 -38.60
C GLY A 18 -39.32 -0.87 -39.79
N GLY A 19 -38.58 -1.96 -40.03
CA GLY A 19 -38.42 -2.49 -41.40
C GLY A 19 -37.00 -2.83 -41.87
N GLY A 20 -36.65 -4.12 -41.85
CA GLY A 20 -35.80 -4.73 -42.90
C GLY A 20 -34.42 -5.26 -42.50
N GLY A 21 -34.35 -6.57 -42.24
CA GLY A 21 -33.29 -7.43 -42.81
C GLY A 21 -32.01 -7.65 -42.00
N GLY A 22 -31.94 -8.80 -41.32
CA GLY A 22 -30.72 -9.61 -41.17
C GLY A 22 -29.80 -9.29 -39.99
N GLY A 23 -29.65 -10.26 -39.08
CA GLY A 23 -28.51 -10.31 -38.13
C GLY A 23 -28.85 -10.14 -36.64
N GLY A 24 -29.91 -10.78 -36.15
CA GLY A 24 -30.29 -10.75 -34.73
C GLY A 24 -29.42 -11.63 -33.83
N ALA A 25 -28.15 -11.28 -33.67
CA ALA A 25 -27.26 -11.79 -32.64
C ALA A 25 -26.35 -10.66 -32.12
N SER A 26 -26.91 -9.51 -31.70
CA SER A 26 -26.07 -8.39 -31.23
C SER A 26 -26.62 -7.53 -30.09
N ALA A 27 -27.91 -7.60 -29.73
CA ALA A 27 -28.44 -6.78 -28.62
C ALA A 27 -27.80 -7.12 -27.26
N GLY A 28 -27.38 -8.38 -27.04
CA GLY A 28 -26.66 -8.80 -25.83
C GLY A 28 -25.14 -8.61 -25.87
N ALA A 29 -24.55 -8.36 -27.05
CA ALA A 29 -23.11 -8.16 -27.23
C ALA A 29 -22.70 -6.71 -26.95
N ASP A 30 -23.56 -5.75 -27.32
CA ASP A 30 -23.29 -4.32 -27.16
C ASP A 30 -23.23 -3.87 -25.70
N THR A 31 -24.03 -4.46 -24.82
CA THR A 31 -23.97 -4.15 -23.38
C THR A 31 -22.72 -4.73 -22.75
N ARG A 32 -22.30 -5.96 -23.11
CA ARG A 32 -21.09 -6.59 -22.58
C ARG A 32 -19.82 -5.82 -22.94
N GLY A 33 -19.74 -5.30 -24.17
CA GLY A 33 -18.65 -4.42 -24.61
C GLY A 33 -18.61 -3.11 -23.82
N LYS A 34 -19.77 -2.47 -23.62
CA LYS A 34 -19.90 -1.22 -22.84
C LYS A 34 -19.47 -1.39 -21.38
N HIS A 35 -19.91 -2.44 -20.69
CA HIS A 35 -19.50 -2.69 -19.31
C HIS A 35 -17.99 -2.92 -19.19
N ARG A 36 -17.38 -3.63 -20.15
CA ARG A 36 -15.92 -3.81 -20.18
C ARG A 36 -15.19 -2.49 -20.34
N ILE A 37 -15.63 -1.64 -21.27
CA ILE A 37 -15.01 -0.32 -21.49
C ILE A 37 -15.14 0.55 -20.23
N LEU A 38 -16.31 0.57 -19.59
CA LEU A 38 -16.54 1.32 -18.35
C LEU A 38 -15.67 0.81 -17.19
N ALA A 39 -15.47 -0.50 -17.08
CA ALA A 39 -14.62 -1.09 -16.04
C ALA A 39 -13.15 -0.70 -16.24
N GLU A 40 -12.65 -0.75 -17.48
CA GLU A 40 -11.29 -0.30 -17.79
C GLU A 40 -11.12 1.20 -17.57
N LEU A 41 -12.12 2.01 -17.95
CA LEU A 41 -12.09 3.46 -17.72
C LEU A 41 -12.01 3.77 -16.22
N LYS A 42 -12.85 3.12 -15.40
CA LYS A 42 -12.81 3.27 -13.93
C LYS A 42 -11.47 2.82 -13.33
N ARG A 43 -10.90 1.73 -13.85
CA ARG A 43 -9.58 1.25 -13.40
C ARG A 43 -8.50 2.31 -13.66
N VAL A 44 -8.45 2.84 -14.88
CA VAL A 44 -7.47 3.86 -15.27
C VAL A 44 -7.69 5.18 -14.51
N GLU A 45 -8.94 5.60 -14.32
CA GLU A 45 -9.28 6.78 -13.52
C GLU A 45 -8.81 6.64 -12.07
N GLN A 46 -8.97 5.45 -11.50
CA GLN A 46 -8.49 5.17 -10.15
C GLN A 46 -6.95 5.10 -10.06
N GLU A 47 -6.28 4.54 -11.08
CA GLU A 47 -4.82 4.59 -11.18
C GLU A 47 -4.30 6.02 -11.29
N MET A 48 -4.97 6.88 -12.06
CA MET A 48 -4.63 8.29 -12.15
C MET A 48 -4.73 8.99 -10.78
N LYS A 49 -5.83 8.75 -10.05
CA LYS A 49 -6.02 9.29 -8.71
C LYS A 49 -4.93 8.84 -7.73
N PHE A 50 -4.54 7.56 -7.77
CA PHE A 50 -3.46 7.05 -6.91
C PHE A 50 -2.12 7.69 -7.24
N LEU A 51 -1.79 7.87 -8.53
CA LEU A 51 -0.56 8.53 -8.94
C LEU A 51 -0.53 10.01 -8.55
N GLU A 52 -1.67 10.71 -8.64
CA GLU A 52 -1.78 12.09 -8.18
C GLU A 52 -1.54 12.20 -6.67
N GLU A 53 -2.13 11.29 -5.87
CA GLU A 53 -1.91 11.20 -4.43
C GLU A 53 -0.43 10.90 -4.09
N GLU A 54 0.19 9.93 -4.77
CA GLU A 54 1.60 9.58 -4.56
C GLU A 54 2.54 10.75 -4.92
N LEU A 55 2.23 11.49 -5.99
CA LEU A 55 2.99 12.69 -6.35
C LEU A 55 2.88 13.79 -5.29
N GLU A 56 1.69 14.00 -4.73
CA GLU A 56 1.49 14.96 -3.64
C GLU A 56 2.26 14.54 -2.37
N GLU A 57 2.34 13.24 -2.08
CA GLU A 57 3.15 12.72 -0.99
C GLU A 57 4.65 12.90 -1.26
N LEU A 58 5.12 12.59 -2.47
CA LEU A 58 6.52 12.76 -2.88
C LEU A 58 6.99 14.21 -2.78
N GLU A 59 6.14 15.17 -3.14
CA GLU A 59 6.46 16.61 -3.00
C GLU A 59 6.67 17.02 -1.53
N LYS A 60 6.02 16.32 -0.59
CA LYS A 60 6.15 16.57 0.85
C LYS A 60 7.33 15.82 1.49
N THR A 61 7.98 14.90 0.78
CA THR A 61 9.11 14.13 1.34
C THR A 61 10.36 14.98 1.50
N ASP A 62 11.13 14.68 2.54
CA ASP A 62 12.40 15.34 2.81
C ASP A 62 13.50 14.92 1.81
N ASN A 63 14.53 15.76 1.70
CA ASN A 63 15.70 15.45 0.89
C ASN A 63 16.37 14.16 1.36
N VAL A 64 16.64 13.25 0.41
CA VAL A 64 17.29 11.96 0.68
C VAL A 64 18.63 12.14 1.40
N SER A 65 19.42 13.16 1.06
CA SER A 65 20.69 13.44 1.73
C SER A 65 20.51 13.67 3.23
N THR A 66 19.50 14.45 3.63
CA THR A 66 19.23 14.77 5.03
C THR A 66 18.75 13.53 5.79
N VAL A 67 17.81 12.78 5.20
CA VAL A 67 17.29 11.54 5.80
C VAL A 67 18.39 10.50 5.96
N CYS A 68 19.27 10.35 4.97
CA CYS A 68 20.40 9.43 5.04
C CYS A 68 21.42 9.86 6.10
N GLU A 69 21.74 11.15 6.23
CA GLU A 69 22.62 11.64 7.30
C GLU A 69 22.04 11.37 8.69
N GLU A 70 20.74 11.59 8.88
CA GLU A 70 20.07 11.29 10.14
C GLU A 70 20.11 9.79 10.45
N LEU A 71 19.81 8.95 9.45
CA LEU A 71 19.88 7.50 9.57
C LEU A 71 21.28 7.05 9.99
N LEU A 72 22.34 7.56 9.34
CA LEU A 72 23.72 7.24 9.68
C LEU A 72 24.04 7.63 11.13
N ARG A 73 23.66 8.84 11.56
CA ARG A 73 23.84 9.27 12.95
C ARG A 73 23.12 8.33 13.93
N ASN A 74 21.93 7.88 13.61
CA ASN A 74 21.20 6.95 14.46
C ASN A 74 21.90 5.59 14.56
N VAL A 75 22.34 5.03 13.43
CA VAL A 75 23.04 3.74 13.38
C VAL A 75 24.40 3.80 14.08
N GLU A 76 25.15 4.89 13.94
CA GLU A 76 26.48 5.03 14.55
C GLU A 76 26.44 5.18 16.07
N ASN A 77 25.35 5.75 16.62
CA ASN A 77 25.23 6.07 18.04
C ASN A 77 24.53 4.98 18.88
N ILE A 78 23.93 3.97 18.24
CA ILE A 78 23.26 2.87 18.93
C ILE A 78 24.22 1.66 18.96
N PRO A 79 24.69 1.22 20.14
CA PRO A 79 25.55 0.04 20.22
C PRO A 79 24.75 -1.22 19.87
N ASP A 80 25.19 -1.93 18.82
CA ASP A 80 24.67 -3.23 18.41
C ASP A 80 25.64 -4.35 18.82
N PRO A 81 25.23 -5.27 19.72
CA PRO A 81 26.07 -6.37 20.18
C PRO A 81 26.24 -7.52 19.17
N LEU A 82 25.48 -7.52 18.07
CA LEU A 82 25.67 -8.47 16.97
C LEU A 82 26.78 -8.03 16.00
N LEU A 83 27.23 -6.78 16.10
CA LEU A 83 28.32 -6.27 15.28
C LEU A 83 29.68 -6.56 15.91
N SER A 84 30.64 -6.96 15.08
CA SER A 84 32.02 -7.26 15.48
C SER A 84 32.73 -6.06 16.13
N LEU A 85 32.30 -4.85 15.79
CA LEU A 85 32.77 -3.59 16.34
C LEU A 85 31.55 -2.77 16.71
N THR A 86 31.29 -2.65 18.01
CA THR A 86 30.21 -1.80 18.53
C THR A 86 30.81 -0.47 18.98
N ASN A 87 30.18 0.64 18.57
CA ASN A 87 30.52 1.96 19.07
C ASN A 87 29.69 2.25 20.33
N GLY A 88 30.36 2.60 21.43
CA GLY A 88 29.71 2.94 22.69
C GLY A 88 29.98 1.93 23.82
N PRO A 89 29.52 2.24 25.05
CA PRO A 89 29.71 1.37 26.20
C PRO A 89 28.92 0.08 26.03
N ALA A 90 29.54 -1.06 26.34
CA ALA A 90 28.87 -2.35 26.38
C ALA A 90 27.65 -2.25 27.32
N ASN A 91 26.47 -2.63 26.82
CA ASN A 91 25.26 -2.61 27.62
C ASN A 91 25.13 -3.93 28.39
N PRO A 92 25.30 -3.94 29.74
CA PRO A 92 25.36 -5.18 30.53
C PRO A 92 24.05 -5.97 30.54
N LEU A 93 22.93 -5.36 30.11
CA LEU A 93 21.64 -6.06 30.02
C LEU A 93 21.62 -7.11 28.89
N TRP A 94 22.55 -7.02 27.92
CA TRP A 94 22.63 -7.95 26.81
C TRP A 94 23.36 -9.24 27.16
N ASP A 95 24.17 -9.23 28.21
CA ASP A 95 24.88 -10.40 28.72
C ASP A 95 23.90 -11.55 29.02
N ARG A 96 22.68 -11.23 29.48
CA ARG A 96 21.61 -12.20 29.70
C ARG A 96 21.20 -12.98 28.45
N TRP A 97 21.34 -12.39 27.27
CA TRP A 97 20.93 -12.98 25.99
C TRP A 97 22.09 -13.66 25.26
N PHE A 98 23.32 -13.19 25.45
CA PHE A 98 24.50 -13.69 24.72
C PHE A 98 25.46 -14.56 25.55
N GLU A 99 25.53 -14.42 26.87
CA GLU A 99 26.45 -15.23 27.70
C GLU A 99 25.96 -16.66 27.96
N GLY A 100 24.79 -17.03 27.42
CA GLY A 100 24.16 -18.32 27.66
C GLY A 100 23.74 -18.51 29.12
N PRO A 101 23.23 -19.69 29.49
CA PRO A 101 22.89 -19.98 30.88
C PRO A 101 24.15 -19.77 31.74
N GLN A 102 24.07 -18.84 32.70
CA GLN A 102 25.09 -18.67 33.72
C GLN A 102 25.36 -20.07 34.28
N LYS A 103 26.59 -20.58 34.12
CA LYS A 103 26.99 -21.86 34.68
C LYS A 103 26.79 -21.72 36.19
N SER A 104 25.64 -22.14 36.69
CA SER A 104 25.47 -22.40 38.10
C SER A 104 26.63 -23.33 38.45
N GLN A 105 27.40 -22.98 39.48
CA GLN A 105 28.37 -23.91 40.04
C GLN A 105 27.68 -25.28 40.11
N GLY A 106 28.21 -26.25 39.36
CA GLY A 106 27.43 -27.27 38.65
C GLY A 106 26.18 -27.77 39.38
N CYS A 107 25.04 -27.79 38.68
CA CYS A 107 24.00 -28.74 39.08
C CYS A 107 24.58 -30.15 39.00
N VAL A 108 24.76 -30.77 40.16
CA VAL A 108 25.16 -32.18 40.31
C VAL A 108 23.95 -33.08 40.12
N CYS A 109 23.11 -32.78 39.14
CA CYS A 109 21.97 -33.62 38.81
C CYS A 109 22.50 -34.86 38.06
N ARG A 110 22.77 -35.95 38.80
CA ARG A 110 22.97 -37.28 38.23
C ARG A 110 21.64 -37.72 37.62
N ILE A 111 21.57 -37.75 36.30
CA ILE A 111 20.50 -38.47 35.60
C ILE A 111 20.72 -39.95 35.92
N LEU A 112 19.77 -40.54 36.64
CA LEU A 112 19.68 -41.97 36.94
C LEU A 112 19.31 -42.77 35.70
#